data_AF-A0A0G1UHS4-F1
#
_entry.id   AF-A0A0G1UHS4-F1
#
_cell.length_a   1.000
_cell.length_b   1.000
_cell.length_c   1.000
_cell.angle_alpha   90.00
_cell.angle_beta   90.00
_cell.angle_gamma   90.00
#
_symmetry.space_group_name_H-M   'P 1'
#
loop_
_entity.id
_entity.type
_entity.pdbx_description
1 polymer ?
#
loop_
_entity_poly.entity_id
_entity_poly.type
_entity_poly.pdbx_seq_one_letter_code
_entity_poly.pdbx_strand_id
1 'polypeptide(L)' 'MTMTVSITDFRNNIFKYTSLMLEGYEFEVEKGGRKVFKTVKVVDDSAAKARNLLKILIQM' A
#
# COMPACT_ATOMS: atom_id res chain seq x y z
N MET A 1 4.36 10.31 -2.62
CA MET A 1 3.32 11.31 -2.96
C MET A 1 1.98 10.60 -2.98
N THR A 2 0.95 11.15 -2.31
CA THR A 2 -0.37 10.51 -2.21
C THR A 2 -1.33 11.16 -3.21
N MET A 3 -2.02 10.36 -4.02
CA MET A 3 -2.95 10.82 -5.05
C MET A 3 -4.35 10.24 -4.82
N THR A 4 -5.40 11.01 -5.08
CA THR A 4 -6.79 10.52 -5.00
C THR A 4 -7.26 10.06 -6.37
N VAL A 5 -7.88 8.88 -6.44
CA VAL A 5 -8.40 8.29 -7.68
C VAL A 5 -9.78 7.70 -7.46
N SER A 6 -10.63 7.73 -8.49
CA SER A 6 -11.94 7.06 -8.41
C SER A 6 -11.79 5.54 -8.43
N ILE A 7 -12.69 4.83 -7.76
CA ILE A 7 -12.71 3.36 -7.76
C ILE A 7 -12.90 2.78 -9.16
N THR A 8 -13.61 3.48 -10.04
CA THR A 8 -13.83 3.07 -11.43
C THR A 8 -12.52 3.12 -12.21
N ASP A 9 -11.78 4.23 -12.10
CA ASP A 9 -10.49 4.40 -12.77
C ASP A 9 -9.44 3.42 -12.20
N PHE A 10 -9.40 3.28 -10.87
CA PHE A 10 -8.54 2.34 -10.18
C PHE A 10 -8.75 0.89 -10.65
N ARG A 11 -10.01 0.48 -10.81
CA ARG A 11 -10.36 -0.87 -11.29
C ARG A 11 -9.96 -1.09 -12.74
N ASN A 12 -10.18 -0.10 -13.61
CA ASN A 12 -9.87 -0.22 -15.04
C ASN A 12 -8.35 -0.24 -15.29
N ASN A 13 -7.57 0.40 -14.43
CA ASN A 13 -6.13 0.59 -14.61
C ASN A 13 -5.29 -0.05 -13.48
N ILE A 14 -5.78 -1.14 -12.88
CA ILE A 14 -5.19 -1.69 -11.64
C ILE A 14 -3.69 -2.01 -11.78
N PHE A 15 -3.25 -2.57 -12.91
CA PHE A 15 -1.84 -2.88 -13.14
C PHE A 15 -0.95 -1.63 -13.21
N LYS A 16 -1.44 -0.57 -13.86
CA LYS A 16 -0.73 0.72 -13.93
C LYS A 16 -0.52 1.29 -12.53
N TYR A 17 -1.56 1.30 -11.70
CA TYR A 17 -1.46 1.79 -10.32
C TYR A 17 -0.56 0.91 -9.47
N THR A 18 -0.56 -0.40 -9.69
CA THR A 18 0.32 -1.33 -8.98
C THR A 18 1.80 -1.06 -9.32
N SER A 19 2.12 -0.81 -10.60
CA SER A 19 3.48 -0.40 -11.01
C SER A 19 3.90 0.91 -10.37
N LEU A 20 3.02 1.91 -10.34
CA LEU A 20 3.30 3.19 -9.68
C LEU A 20 3.47 3.01 -8.15
N MET A 21 2.74 2.10 -7.52
CA MET A 21 2.96 1.79 -6.10
C MET A 21 4.34 1.19 -5.85
N LEU A 22 4.89 0.40 -6.78
CA LEU A 22 6.26 -0.10 -6.66
C LEU A 22 7.29 1.02 -6.71
N GLU A 23 7.01 2.11 -7.43
CA GLU A 23 7.83 3.32 -7.47
C GLU A 23 7.66 4.23 -6.24
N GLY A 24 6.74 3.88 -5.32
CA GLY A 24 6.54 4.60 -4.05
C GLY A 24 5.39 5.61 -4.07
N TYR A 25 4.49 5.54 -5.06
CA TYR A 25 3.26 6.30 -5.05
C TYR A 25 2.21 5.65 -4.15
N GLU A 26 1.42 6.46 -3.48
CA GLU A 26 0.29 6.01 -2.68
C GLU A 26 -1.01 6.52 -3.28
N PHE A 27 -2.06 5.71 -3.27
CA PHE A 27 -3.36 6.11 -3.83
C PHE A 27 -4.47 5.98 -2.80
N GLU A 28 -5.24 7.04 -2.63
CA GLU A 28 -6.53 7.02 -1.94
C GLU A 28 -7.63 6.80 -2.96
N VAL A 29 -8.42 5.74 -2.76
CA VAL A 29 -9.49 5.37 -3.67
C VAL A 29 -10.82 5.89 -3.14
N GLU A 30 -11.54 6.63 -3.97
CA GLU A 30 -12.86 7.19 -3.63
C GLU A 30 -13.99 6.63 -4.51
N LYS A 31 -15.21 6.59 -3.97
CA LYS A 31 -16.43 6.23 -4.70
C LYS A 31 -17.50 7.27 -4.38
N GLY A 32 -17.87 8.07 -5.38
CA GLY A 32 -18.87 9.12 -5.21
C GLY A 32 -18.46 10.18 -4.17
N GLY A 33 -17.20 10.62 -4.20
CA GLY A 33 -16.66 11.63 -3.27
C GLY A 33 -16.42 11.15 -1.84
N ARG A 34 -16.61 9.86 -1.56
CA ARG A 34 -16.26 9.24 -0.27
C ARG A 34 -15.01 8.40 -0.42
N LYS A 35 -14.01 8.61 0.44
CA LYS A 35 -12.83 7.74 0.54
C LYS A 35 -13.26 6.34 0.99
N VAL A 36 -12.84 5.33 0.24
CA VAL A 36 -13.18 3.92 0.48
C VAL A 36 -12.00 3.17 1.06
N PHE A 37 -10.81 3.30 0.48
CA PHE A 37 -9.59 2.65 0.98
C PHE A 37 -8.32 3.37 0.50
N LYS A 38 -7.23 3.23 1.26
CA LYS A 38 -5.90 3.68 0.88
C LYS A 38 -5.06 2.47 0.48
N THR A 39 -4.32 2.62 -0.60
CA THR A 39 -3.37 1.62 -1.08
C THR A 39 -1.99 1.94 -0.53
N VAL A 40 -1.29 0.91 -0.08
CA VAL A 40 0.05 1.02 0.52
C VAL A 40 0.95 -0.04 -0.09
N LYS A 41 2.18 0.33 -0.42
CA LYS A 41 3.19 -0.62 -0.86
C LYS A 41 3.57 -1.50 0.33
N VAL A 42 3.29 -2.80 0.23
CA VAL A 42 3.83 -3.78 1.18
C VAL A 42 5.17 -4.24 0.63
N VAL A 43 6.26 -3.75 1.22
CA VAL A 43 7.60 -4.29 0.99
C VAL A 43 7.77 -5.46 1.96
N ASP A 44 7.76 -6.68 1.44
CA ASP A 44 8.02 -7.86 2.26
C ASP A 44 9.54 -8.01 2.49
N ASP A 45 10.09 -7.21 3.40
CA ASP A 45 11.47 -7.40 3.87
C ASP A 45 11.49 -8.52 4.92
N SER A 46 11.84 -9.72 4.46
CA SER A 46 12.04 -10.89 5.31
C SER A 46 13.03 -10.62 6.44
N ALA A 47 14.05 -9.78 6.22
CA ALA A 47 15.02 -9.41 7.23
C ALA A 47 14.46 -8.42 8.26
N ALA A 48 13.52 -7.55 7.87
CA ALA A 48 12.78 -6.70 8.81
C ALA A 48 11.83 -7.53 9.69
N LYS A 49 11.13 -8.52 9.11
CA LYS A 49 10.29 -9.46 9.87
C LYS A 49 11.11 -10.25 10.89
N ALA A 50 12.25 -10.82 10.48
CA ALA A 50 13.15 -11.55 11.36
C ALA A 50 13.69 -10.67 12.51
N ARG A 51 14.09 -9.42 12.22
CA ARG A 51 14.54 -8.45 13.23
C ARG A 51 13.45 -8.10 14.25
N ASN A 52 12.21 -7.94 13.80
CA ASN A 52 11.10 -7.65 14.70
C ASN A 52 10.73 -8.85 15.57
N LEU A 53 10.76 -10.08 15.04
CA LEU A 53 10.53 -11.30 15.81
C LEU A 53 11.62 -11.52 16.86
N LEU A 54 12.90 -11.31 16.51
CA LEU A 54 14.01 -11.39 17.46
C LEU A 54 13.84 -10.42 18.63
N LYS A 55 13.37 -9.19 18.39
CA LYS A 55 13.11 -8.23 19.47
C LYS A 55 12.03 -8.71 20.45
N ILE A 56 10.98 -9.36 19.95
CA ILE A 56 9.91 -9.92 20.78
C ILE A 56 10.45 -11.10 21.61
N LEU A 57 11.24 -11.98 20.99
CA LEU A 57 11.83 -13.16 21.66
C LEU A 57 12.88 -12.80 22.72
N ILE A 58 13.58 -11.66 22.57
CA ILE A 58 14.57 -11.18 23.54
C ILE A 58 13.91 -10.45 24.73
N GLN A 59 12.68 -9.95 24.56
CA GLN A 59 11.93 -9.27 25.63
C GLN A 59 11.06 -10.20 26.50
N MET A 60 10.96 -11.48 26.14
CA MET A 60 10.40 -12.54 26.98
C MET A 60 11.48 -13.15 27.86
#